data_AF-A0A8E2ESY0-F1
#
_entry.id   AF-A0A8E2ESY0-F1
#
_cell.length_a   1.000
_cell.length_b   1.000
_cell.length_c   1.000
_cell.angle_alpha   90.00
_cell.angle_beta   90.00
_cell.angle_gamma   90.00
#
_symmetry.space_group_name_H-M   'P 1'
#
loop_
_entity.id
_entity.type
_entity.pdbx_description
1 polymer ?
#
loop_
_entity_poly.entity_id
_entity_poly.type
_entity_poly.pdbx_seq_one_letter_code
_entity_poly.pdbx_strand_id
1 'polypeptide(L)'
;MAPRNRIIIDTDPGVDDVLAMLLAFSAKPEELEVLLLSVTFGNIDVQSCLRNIVTLFHFIEKERKWRKSNGLPEGFETLNACKPIVAVGAEEPLADQMMMADFFHGIDGLGGIHSTHPHLSPADTWKSLFDSALSSSNPEEVAAAREVQQFHALFTPSKRPAHEEMLRLLRENEVDTITIVAIGPLTNLAVAAATDPETFLRVKEVVVMGGAIDGPGNVPPPPPRPPTSSSAPPPPPFNLIKQPDTPLRASLNLRNQMTPGAEFNTYADSVAAARVFALTSPNPASTMPPTPPAPPGKQSADPPPPFLAPYPEKLSRQLKLTLFSLDITTPHLLTRGQFTAFTAPLLAPTHTAPSPIAEWSTAFLSATFRKIESLTPALAADAVALQLHDPACIWYVM
;
A
#
# COMPACT_ATOMS: atom_id res chain seq x y z
N MET A 1 -12.33 27.27 1.78
CA MET A 1 -11.23 27.45 0.82
C MET A 1 -11.01 26.11 0.13
N ALA A 2 -10.39 26.04 -1.05
CA ALA A 2 -10.01 24.74 -1.62
C ALA A 2 -8.98 24.05 -0.69
N PRO A 3 -9.02 22.71 -0.54
CA PRO A 3 -8.04 21.95 0.24
C PRO A 3 -6.62 22.27 -0.22
N ARG A 4 -5.69 22.38 0.73
CA ARG A 4 -4.30 22.75 0.42
C ARG A 4 -3.56 21.64 -0.32
N ASN A 5 -3.86 20.38 0.01
CA ASN A 5 -3.24 19.21 -0.61
C ASN A 5 -4.31 18.23 -1.10
N ARG A 6 -4.28 17.91 -2.41
CA ARG A 6 -5.13 16.90 -3.02
C ARG A 6 -4.27 15.69 -3.34
N ILE A 7 -4.67 14.51 -2.86
CA ILE A 7 -3.80 13.33 -2.89
C ILE A 7 -4.47 12.11 -3.50
N ILE A 8 -3.64 11.26 -4.09
CA ILE A 8 -3.94 9.86 -4.40
C ILE A 8 -3.11 9.02 -3.42
N ILE A 9 -3.72 8.04 -2.77
CA ILE A 9 -3.01 7.07 -1.93
C ILE A 9 -2.95 5.75 -2.72
N ASP A 10 -1.75 5.28 -3.03
CA ASP A 10 -1.51 3.95 -3.62
C ASP A 10 -1.01 3.01 -2.51
N THR A 11 -1.76 1.95 -2.20
CA THR A 11 -1.67 1.22 -0.93
C THR A 11 -1.95 -0.28 -1.10
N ASP A 12 -1.36 -1.08 -0.23
CA ASP A 12 -1.56 -2.52 -0.04
C ASP A 12 -2.04 -2.83 1.41
N PRO A 13 -3.27 -2.40 1.76
CA PRO A 13 -3.79 -2.26 3.12
C PRO A 13 -3.39 -3.33 4.15
N GLY A 14 -2.30 -3.08 4.86
CA GLY A 14 -1.90 -3.73 6.10
C GLY A 14 -2.23 -2.90 7.34
N VAL A 15 -1.53 -3.17 8.44
CA VAL A 15 -1.77 -2.55 9.74
C VAL A 15 -1.48 -1.05 9.71
N ASP A 16 -0.32 -0.66 9.22
CA ASP A 16 0.15 0.72 9.13
C ASP A 16 -0.48 1.51 7.99
N ASP A 17 -0.81 0.88 6.85
CA ASP A 17 -1.64 1.49 5.80
C ASP A 17 -3.02 1.93 6.36
N VAL A 18 -3.66 1.06 7.14
CA VAL A 18 -4.95 1.37 7.76
C VAL A 18 -4.83 2.55 8.72
N LEU A 19 -3.73 2.63 9.49
CA LEU A 19 -3.46 3.79 10.34
C LEU A 19 -3.20 5.05 9.51
N ALA A 20 -2.49 4.93 8.38
CA ALA A 20 -2.20 6.04 7.47
C ALA A 20 -3.48 6.60 6.84
N MET A 21 -4.37 5.72 6.39
CA MET A 21 -5.69 6.11 5.87
C MET A 21 -6.59 6.71 6.97
N LEU A 22 -6.59 6.15 8.19
CA LEU A 22 -7.31 6.75 9.33
C LEU A 22 -6.80 8.15 9.65
N LEU A 23 -5.48 8.37 9.60
CA LEU A 23 -4.87 9.70 9.77
C LEU A 23 -5.31 10.64 8.64
N ALA A 24 -5.20 10.22 7.38
CA ALA A 24 -5.61 11.00 6.22
C ALA A 24 -7.08 11.42 6.30
N PHE A 25 -7.97 10.48 6.64
CA PHE A 25 -9.40 10.76 6.72
C PHE A 25 -9.77 11.58 7.96
N SER A 26 -8.93 11.62 9.00
CA SER A 26 -9.14 12.46 10.18
C SER A 26 -8.71 13.92 9.99
N ALA A 27 -8.05 14.24 8.87
CA ALA A 27 -7.64 15.60 8.52
C ALA A 27 -8.84 16.54 8.36
N LYS A 28 -8.57 17.85 8.38
CA LYS A 28 -9.59 18.83 8.02
C LYS A 28 -9.75 18.95 6.50
N PRO A 29 -10.96 19.25 6.00
CA PRO A 29 -11.19 19.52 4.58
C PRO A 29 -10.33 20.63 3.98
N GLU A 30 -9.82 21.57 4.78
CA GLU A 30 -8.92 22.62 4.29
C GLU A 30 -7.46 22.15 4.18
N GLU A 31 -7.09 21.06 4.86
CA GLU A 31 -5.73 20.51 4.90
C GLU A 31 -5.54 19.51 3.76
N LEU A 32 -6.45 18.53 3.66
CA LEU A 32 -6.28 17.38 2.78
C LEU A 32 -7.57 17.05 2.01
N GLU A 33 -7.43 16.50 0.81
CA GLU A 33 -8.51 15.87 0.04
C GLU A 33 -7.98 14.58 -0.57
N VAL A 34 -8.60 13.43 -0.25
CA VAL A 34 -8.22 12.13 -0.79
C VAL A 34 -9.11 11.82 -2.01
N LEU A 35 -8.52 11.86 -3.21
CA LEU A 35 -9.24 11.67 -4.47
C LEU A 35 -9.41 10.19 -4.83
N LEU A 36 -8.38 9.39 -4.57
CA LEU A 36 -8.30 7.99 -4.97
C LEU A 36 -7.53 7.18 -3.93
N LEU A 37 -8.10 6.04 -3.54
CA LEU A 37 -7.40 4.89 -3.00
C LEU A 37 -7.14 3.90 -4.16
N SER A 38 -5.89 3.86 -4.60
CA SER A 38 -5.39 2.95 -5.62
C SER A 38 -4.86 1.70 -4.89
N VAL A 39 -5.50 0.55 -5.10
CA VAL A 39 -5.23 -0.67 -4.32
C VAL A 39 -4.29 -1.58 -5.10
N THR A 40 -3.25 -2.10 -4.46
CA THR A 40 -2.33 -3.10 -5.04
C THR A 40 -2.11 -4.27 -4.08
N PHE A 41 -1.53 -5.34 -4.60
CA PHE A 41 -0.89 -6.38 -3.78
C PHE A 41 0.33 -5.82 -3.04
N GLY A 42 0.75 -6.51 -1.98
CA GLY A 42 2.01 -6.26 -1.28
C GLY A 42 2.05 -7.02 0.04
N ASN A 43 1.67 -6.37 1.14
CA ASN A 43 1.52 -6.98 2.47
C ASN A 43 0.70 -8.27 2.41
N ILE A 44 -0.39 -8.25 1.64
CA ILE A 44 -1.31 -9.36 1.37
C ILE A 44 -1.78 -9.32 -0.09
N ASP A 45 -2.61 -10.30 -0.47
CA ASP A 45 -3.25 -10.33 -1.78
C ASP A 45 -4.25 -9.17 -1.95
N VAL A 46 -4.44 -8.72 -3.20
CA VAL A 46 -5.26 -7.55 -3.51
C VAL A 46 -6.72 -7.67 -3.04
N GLN A 47 -7.27 -8.89 -2.95
CA GLN A 47 -8.66 -9.10 -2.51
C GLN A 47 -8.77 -8.92 -0.99
N SER A 48 -7.77 -9.40 -0.24
CA SER A 48 -7.67 -9.12 1.19
C SER A 48 -7.41 -7.63 1.46
N CYS A 49 -6.57 -6.97 0.65
CA CYS A 49 -6.38 -5.51 0.69
C CYS A 49 -7.71 -4.76 0.52
N LEU A 50 -8.50 -5.17 -0.48
CA LEU A 50 -9.81 -4.57 -0.74
C LEU A 50 -10.79 -4.79 0.42
N ARG A 51 -10.79 -5.99 1.02
CA ARG A 51 -11.58 -6.28 2.22
C ARG A 51 -11.21 -5.36 3.38
N ASN A 52 -9.93 -5.06 3.56
CA ASN A 52 -9.45 -4.15 4.61
C ASN A 52 -9.93 -2.71 4.39
N ILE A 53 -9.94 -2.22 3.14
CA ILE A 53 -10.51 -0.89 2.81
C ILE A 53 -12.00 -0.83 3.13
N VAL A 54 -12.76 -1.87 2.75
CA VAL A 54 -14.20 -1.91 3.04
C VAL A 54 -14.45 -1.95 4.55
N THR A 55 -13.65 -2.74 5.27
CA THR A 55 -13.70 -2.83 6.73
C THR A 55 -13.39 -1.48 7.38
N LEU A 56 -12.38 -0.77 6.89
CA LEU A 56 -12.05 0.59 7.34
C LEU A 56 -13.24 1.54 7.22
N PHE A 57 -13.86 1.63 6.03
CA PHE A 57 -15.01 2.52 5.84
C PHE A 57 -16.22 2.12 6.70
N HIS A 58 -16.46 0.82 6.89
CA HIS A 58 -17.50 0.31 7.79
C HIS A 58 -17.31 0.81 9.23
N PHE A 59 -16.09 0.74 9.74
CA PHE A 59 -15.79 1.21 11.09
C PHE A 59 -15.78 2.73 11.22
N ILE A 60 -15.34 3.46 10.19
CA ILE A 60 -15.49 4.93 10.17
C ILE A 60 -16.96 5.32 10.26
N GLU A 61 -17.84 4.66 9.51
CA GLU A 61 -19.27 4.97 9.53
C GLU A 61 -19.90 4.69 10.91
N LYS A 62 -19.57 3.54 11.52
CA LYS A 62 -19.99 3.21 12.88
C LYS A 62 -19.46 4.21 13.91
N GLU A 63 -18.20 4.61 13.80
CA GLU A 63 -17.56 5.57 14.68
C GLU A 63 -18.22 6.94 14.58
N ARG A 64 -18.52 7.45 13.37
CA ARG A 64 -19.24 8.71 13.18
C ARG A 64 -20.62 8.69 13.84
N LYS A 65 -21.37 7.58 13.68
CA LYS A 65 -22.67 7.38 14.33
C LYS A 65 -22.53 7.38 15.86
N TRP A 66 -21.54 6.67 16.38
CA TRP A 66 -21.24 6.60 17.81
C TRP A 66 -20.83 7.96 18.39
N ARG A 67 -19.97 8.72 17.70
CA ARG A 67 -19.57 10.08 18.11
C ARG A 67 -20.77 10.99 18.22
N LYS A 68 -21.62 10.98 17.20
CA LYS A 68 -22.86 11.77 17.16
C LYS A 68 -23.80 11.40 18.31
N SER A 69 -24.00 10.12 18.61
CA SER A 69 -24.87 9.69 19.73
C SER A 69 -24.31 10.07 21.11
N ASN A 70 -23.00 10.27 21.22
CA ASN A 70 -22.31 10.69 22.44
C ASN A 70 -22.05 12.21 22.50
N GLY A 71 -22.59 13.00 21.57
CA GLY A 71 -22.41 14.46 21.55
C GLY A 71 -21.00 14.92 21.21
N LEU A 72 -20.19 14.07 20.58
CA LEU A 72 -18.83 14.36 20.13
C LEU A 72 -18.84 14.91 18.70
N PRO A 73 -17.80 15.67 18.30
CA PRO A 73 -17.59 16.02 16.89
C PRO A 73 -17.55 14.75 16.03
N GLU A 74 -18.25 14.78 14.90
CA GLU A 74 -18.44 13.61 14.04
C GLU A 74 -17.10 13.00 13.59
N GLY A 75 -16.11 13.85 13.33
CA GLY A 75 -14.79 13.43 12.86
C GLY A 75 -14.83 12.95 11.41
N PHE A 76 -13.64 12.62 10.92
CA PHE A 76 -13.41 12.15 9.55
C PHE A 76 -13.96 13.11 8.46
N GLU A 77 -13.82 14.42 8.69
CA GLU A 77 -14.53 15.47 7.95
C GLU A 77 -14.06 15.57 6.50
N THR A 78 -12.83 15.16 6.19
CA THR A 78 -12.32 15.00 4.82
C THR A 78 -13.26 14.19 3.92
N LEU A 79 -13.91 13.16 4.46
CA LEU A 79 -14.86 12.32 3.72
C LEU A 79 -16.19 13.03 3.40
N ASN A 80 -16.48 14.15 4.05
CA ASN A 80 -17.63 14.99 3.72
C ASN A 80 -17.33 15.90 2.52
N ALA A 81 -16.07 16.32 2.37
CA ALA A 81 -15.65 17.18 1.28
C ALA A 81 -15.48 16.39 -0.02
N CYS A 82 -14.84 15.23 0.05
CA CYS A 82 -14.64 14.36 -1.10
C CYS A 82 -14.75 12.90 -0.69
N LYS A 83 -15.57 12.14 -1.42
CA LYS A 83 -15.62 10.69 -1.28
C LYS A 83 -14.52 10.10 -2.15
N PRO A 84 -13.48 9.46 -1.59
CA PRO A 84 -12.43 8.86 -2.40
C PRO A 84 -13.02 7.83 -3.34
N ILE A 85 -12.46 7.78 -4.55
CA ILE A 85 -12.64 6.65 -5.44
C ILE A 85 -11.81 5.49 -4.88
N VAL A 86 -12.32 4.27 -4.94
CA VAL A 86 -11.53 3.06 -4.64
C VAL A 86 -11.39 2.29 -5.93
N ALA A 87 -10.16 2.03 -6.37
CA ALA A 87 -9.89 1.32 -7.62
C ALA A 87 -8.92 0.17 -7.38
N VAL A 88 -9.25 -1.00 -7.91
CA VAL A 88 -8.41 -2.20 -7.83
C VAL A 88 -7.34 -2.15 -8.91
N GLY A 89 -6.09 -2.36 -8.51
CA GLY A 89 -4.91 -2.28 -9.35
C GLY A 89 -4.26 -3.64 -9.58
N ALA A 90 -2.93 -3.66 -9.57
CA ALA A 90 -2.15 -4.85 -9.81
C ALA A 90 -2.38 -5.94 -8.75
N GLU A 91 -2.53 -7.19 -9.21
CA GLU A 91 -2.64 -8.37 -8.35
C GLU A 91 -1.28 -9.06 -8.14
N GLU A 92 -0.31 -8.79 -9.03
CA GLU A 92 1.00 -9.44 -9.09
C GLU A 92 2.09 -8.43 -9.50
N PRO A 93 3.37 -8.67 -9.13
CA PRO A 93 4.49 -7.85 -9.57
C PRO A 93 4.73 -7.97 -11.08
N LEU A 94 5.39 -6.97 -11.68
CA LEU A 94 5.66 -6.89 -13.11
C LEU A 94 6.52 -8.05 -13.65
N ALA A 95 7.40 -8.60 -12.81
CA ALA A 95 8.44 -9.53 -13.26
C ALA A 95 9.00 -10.46 -12.19
N ASP A 96 8.75 -10.16 -10.92
CA ASP A 96 9.33 -10.87 -9.79
C ASP A 96 8.36 -11.95 -9.28
N GLN A 97 8.84 -12.79 -8.36
CA GLN A 97 7.94 -13.71 -7.67
C GLN A 97 7.12 -12.93 -6.64
N MET A 98 5.82 -13.21 -6.56
CA MET A 98 4.96 -12.59 -5.57
C MET A 98 5.47 -12.95 -4.16
N MET A 99 5.77 -11.92 -3.38
CA MET A 99 6.14 -12.03 -1.98
C MET A 99 5.14 -11.21 -1.17
N MET A 100 4.66 -11.80 -0.08
CA MET A 100 3.74 -11.17 0.85
C MET A 100 4.38 -11.05 2.24
N ALA A 101 3.88 -10.11 3.04
CA ALA A 101 4.28 -9.92 4.43
C ALA A 101 3.26 -10.50 5.43
N ASP A 102 2.46 -11.47 5.00
CA ASP A 102 1.44 -12.18 5.80
C ASP A 102 2.00 -12.81 7.09
N PHE A 103 3.30 -13.16 7.12
CA PHE A 103 3.98 -13.60 8.33
C PHE A 103 4.01 -12.54 9.44
N PHE A 104 4.12 -11.26 9.07
CA PHE A 104 4.17 -10.12 10.02
C PHE A 104 2.78 -9.57 10.28
N HIS A 105 2.00 -9.32 9.21
CA HIS A 105 0.69 -8.68 9.31
C HIS A 105 -0.46 -9.68 9.52
N GLY A 106 -0.23 -10.98 9.47
CA GLY A 106 -1.28 -12.00 9.48
C GLY A 106 -1.83 -12.28 8.08
N ILE A 107 -2.54 -13.40 7.91
CA ILE A 107 -3.07 -13.86 6.61
C ILE A 107 -4.04 -12.88 5.94
N ASP A 108 -4.62 -11.96 6.72
CA ASP A 108 -5.53 -10.91 6.26
C ASP A 108 -4.94 -9.50 6.37
N GLY A 109 -3.66 -9.38 6.73
CA GLY A 109 -2.97 -8.10 6.91
C GLY A 109 -3.35 -7.34 8.19
N LEU A 110 -4.27 -7.87 9.00
CA LEU A 110 -4.76 -7.25 10.23
C LEU A 110 -4.71 -8.22 11.42
N GLY A 111 -3.73 -9.11 11.45
CA GLY A 111 -3.46 -10.04 12.55
C GLY A 111 -4.40 -11.23 12.62
N GLY A 112 -5.11 -11.56 11.53
CA GLY A 112 -6.08 -12.64 11.44
C GLY A 112 -7.44 -12.30 12.04
N ILE A 113 -7.79 -11.01 12.15
CA ILE A 113 -9.07 -10.57 12.73
C ILE A 113 -10.28 -11.10 11.96
N HIS A 114 -10.18 -11.30 10.64
CA HIS A 114 -11.31 -11.79 9.86
C HIS A 114 -11.75 -13.21 10.24
N SER A 115 -10.80 -14.00 10.73
CA SER A 115 -11.06 -15.35 11.23
C SER A 115 -11.32 -15.38 12.73
N THR A 116 -10.56 -14.61 13.51
CA THR A 116 -10.62 -14.65 14.98
C THR A 116 -11.75 -13.79 15.56
N HIS A 117 -12.17 -12.74 14.85
CA HIS A 117 -13.19 -11.79 15.25
C HIS A 117 -14.16 -11.53 14.07
N PRO A 118 -14.94 -12.55 13.63
CA PRO A 118 -15.82 -12.42 12.46
C PRO A 118 -16.89 -11.31 12.63
N HIS A 119 -17.27 -10.98 13.86
CA HIS A 119 -18.18 -9.87 14.18
C HIS A 119 -17.57 -8.48 13.91
N LEU A 120 -16.24 -8.39 13.82
CA LEU A 120 -15.49 -7.20 13.42
C LEU A 120 -15.17 -7.20 11.92
N SER A 121 -15.84 -8.04 11.14
CA SER A 121 -15.65 -8.13 9.70
C SER A 121 -16.96 -7.83 8.98
N PRO A 122 -16.94 -7.03 7.90
CA PRO A 122 -18.10 -6.90 7.04
C PRO A 122 -18.39 -8.24 6.36
N ALA A 123 -19.65 -8.48 6.02
CA ALA A 123 -20.05 -9.62 5.19
C ALA A 123 -19.39 -9.54 3.81
N ASP A 124 -19.14 -10.68 3.17
CA ASP A 124 -18.45 -10.79 1.88
C ASP A 124 -19.18 -10.18 0.67
N THR A 125 -20.31 -9.51 0.91
CA THR A 125 -21.14 -8.85 -0.09
C THR A 125 -20.40 -7.74 -0.85
N TRP A 126 -19.27 -7.26 -0.32
CA TRP A 126 -18.41 -6.25 -0.93
C TRP A 126 -17.73 -6.69 -2.23
N LYS A 127 -17.52 -7.99 -2.47
CA LYS A 127 -16.86 -8.49 -3.69
C LYS A 127 -17.59 -8.04 -4.96
N SER A 128 -18.93 -8.05 -4.90
CA SER A 128 -19.83 -7.63 -5.97
C SER A 128 -19.67 -6.16 -6.39
N LEU A 129 -19.02 -5.32 -5.59
CA LEU A 129 -18.87 -3.89 -5.86
C LEU A 129 -17.86 -3.54 -6.92
N PHE A 130 -16.84 -4.39 -7.05
CA PHE A 130 -15.68 -4.15 -7.90
C PHE A 130 -15.68 -5.08 -9.12
N ASP A 131 -16.59 -6.05 -9.17
CA ASP A 131 -16.78 -6.91 -10.33
C ASP A 131 -17.28 -6.12 -11.55
N SER A 132 -16.57 -6.24 -12.68
CA SER A 132 -17.11 -5.91 -14.00
C SER A 132 -18.19 -6.91 -14.45
N ALA A 133 -18.28 -8.06 -13.79
CA ALA A 133 -19.06 -9.22 -14.21
C ALA A 133 -20.16 -9.60 -13.19
N LEU A 134 -21.21 -8.78 -13.08
CA LEU A 134 -22.47 -9.20 -12.47
C LEU A 134 -23.66 -8.77 -13.34
N SER A 135 -23.84 -9.50 -14.45
CA SER A 135 -25.18 -9.74 -15.00
C SER A 135 -25.74 -11.01 -14.35
N SER A 136 -26.00 -10.94 -13.04
CA SER A 136 -26.62 -12.03 -12.30
C SER A 136 -28.07 -11.66 -11.99
N SER A 137 -28.99 -12.58 -12.30
CA SER A 137 -30.42 -12.47 -12.01
C SER A 137 -30.81 -13.07 -10.64
N ASN A 138 -29.84 -13.26 -9.74
CA ASN A 138 -30.05 -13.91 -8.44
C ASN A 138 -30.62 -12.91 -7.39
N PRO A 139 -31.80 -13.18 -6.79
CA PRO A 139 -32.42 -12.32 -5.78
C PRO A 139 -31.58 -12.11 -4.50
N GLU A 140 -30.75 -13.08 -4.10
CA GLU A 140 -29.89 -12.95 -2.91
C GLU A 140 -28.72 -12.00 -3.16
N GLU A 141 -28.15 -12.00 -4.36
CA GLU A 141 -27.10 -11.06 -4.77
C GLU A 141 -27.65 -9.63 -4.93
N VAL A 142 -28.93 -9.47 -5.32
CA VAL A 142 -29.61 -8.17 -5.35
C VAL A 142 -29.89 -7.64 -3.95
N ALA A 143 -30.22 -8.50 -2.98
CA ALA A 143 -30.39 -8.12 -1.58
C ALA A 143 -29.06 -7.75 -0.92
N ALA A 144 -28.01 -8.56 -1.16
CA ALA A 144 -26.64 -8.24 -0.79
C ALA A 144 -26.20 -6.89 -1.39
N ALA A 145 -26.44 -6.66 -2.69
CA ALA A 145 -26.14 -5.38 -3.34
C ALA A 145 -26.93 -4.18 -2.75
N ARG A 146 -28.12 -4.40 -2.17
CA ARG A 146 -28.89 -3.36 -1.46
C ARG A 146 -28.36 -3.05 -0.07
N GLU A 147 -27.93 -4.07 0.68
CA GLU A 147 -27.15 -3.85 1.92
C GLU A 147 -25.83 -3.13 1.58
N VAL A 148 -25.18 -3.51 0.48
CA VAL A 148 -23.95 -2.88 -0.01
C VAL A 148 -24.17 -1.43 -0.45
N GLN A 149 -25.30 -1.12 -1.10
CA GLN A 149 -25.78 0.25 -1.35
C GLN A 149 -25.90 1.12 -0.10
N GLN A 150 -26.12 0.53 1.08
CA GLN A 150 -26.09 1.24 2.35
C GLN A 150 -24.64 1.52 2.84
N PHE A 151 -23.67 0.68 2.48
CA PHE A 151 -22.24 0.82 2.81
C PHE A 151 -21.49 1.87 1.94
N HIS A 152 -22.05 2.32 0.81
CA HIS A 152 -21.43 3.27 -0.14
C HIS A 152 -21.42 4.74 0.29
N ALA A 153 -21.78 5.07 1.53
CA ALA A 153 -21.86 6.47 1.95
C ALA A 153 -20.50 7.18 1.87
N LEU A 154 -19.38 6.47 2.04
CA LEU A 154 -18.07 7.09 2.28
C LEU A 154 -17.06 6.95 1.13
N PHE A 155 -17.30 6.11 0.12
CA PHE A 155 -16.40 5.95 -1.02
C PHE A 155 -17.16 5.58 -2.30
N THR A 156 -16.50 5.75 -3.46
CA THR A 156 -17.06 5.38 -4.77
C THR A 156 -16.23 4.24 -5.38
N PRO A 157 -16.77 3.02 -5.58
CA PRO A 157 -16.04 1.95 -6.25
C PRO A 157 -15.82 2.30 -7.73
N SER A 158 -14.61 2.10 -8.22
CA SER A 158 -14.27 2.22 -9.63
C SER A 158 -14.30 0.85 -10.31
N LYS A 159 -14.82 0.85 -11.55
CA LYS A 159 -14.70 -0.29 -12.47
C LYS A 159 -13.46 -0.20 -13.37
N ARG A 160 -12.76 0.94 -13.35
CA ARG A 160 -11.50 1.11 -14.07
C ARG A 160 -10.34 0.66 -13.19
N PRO A 161 -9.30 0.03 -13.77
CA PRO A 161 -8.08 -0.29 -13.06
C PRO A 161 -7.45 0.94 -12.38
N ALA A 162 -6.78 0.73 -11.26
CA ALA A 162 -6.27 1.83 -10.44
C ALA A 162 -5.29 2.75 -11.18
N HIS A 163 -4.41 2.19 -12.01
CA HIS A 163 -3.48 2.96 -12.85
C HIS A 163 -4.21 3.83 -13.91
N GLU A 164 -5.36 3.39 -14.43
CA GLU A 164 -6.16 4.17 -15.36
C GLU A 164 -6.92 5.29 -14.65
N GLU A 165 -7.46 5.03 -13.46
CA GLU A 165 -8.09 6.06 -12.61
C GLU A 165 -7.09 7.15 -12.22
N MET A 166 -5.86 6.75 -11.88
CA MET A 166 -4.77 7.67 -11.61
C MET A 166 -4.49 8.59 -12.81
N LEU A 167 -4.31 8.01 -14.00
CA LEU A 167 -4.11 8.79 -15.22
C LEU A 167 -5.31 9.68 -15.57
N ARG A 168 -6.54 9.20 -15.34
CA ARG A 168 -7.76 10.00 -15.55
C ARG A 168 -7.74 11.24 -14.66
N LEU A 169 -7.51 11.05 -13.36
CA LEU A 169 -7.47 12.16 -12.40
C LEU A 169 -6.34 13.14 -12.73
N LEU A 170 -5.15 12.67 -13.08
CA LEU A 170 -4.04 13.55 -13.48
C LEU A 170 -4.36 14.34 -14.76
N ARG A 171 -5.12 13.75 -15.70
CA ARG A 171 -5.53 14.41 -16.95
C ARG A 171 -6.63 15.44 -16.74
N GLU A 172 -7.58 15.15 -15.86
CA GLU A 172 -8.75 16.00 -15.56
C GLU A 172 -8.43 17.18 -14.63
N ASN A 173 -7.25 17.19 -14.00
CA ASN A 173 -6.83 18.23 -13.08
C ASN A 173 -5.62 19.00 -13.62
N GLU A 174 -5.42 20.22 -13.11
CA GLU A 174 -4.27 21.05 -13.47
C GLU A 174 -2.95 20.37 -13.07
N VAL A 175 -1.92 20.60 -13.87
CA VAL A 175 -0.56 20.11 -13.58
C VAL A 175 -0.10 20.63 -12.22
N ASP A 176 0.63 19.82 -11.47
CA ASP A 176 1.18 20.17 -10.14
C ASP A 176 0.15 20.41 -9.03
N THR A 177 -1.08 19.89 -9.18
CA THR A 177 -2.12 20.00 -8.15
C THR A 177 -2.38 18.72 -7.34
N ILE A 178 -1.97 17.55 -7.84
CA ILE A 178 -2.18 16.25 -7.19
C ILE A 178 -0.84 15.67 -6.76
N THR A 179 -0.71 15.28 -5.50
CA THR A 179 0.41 14.47 -4.98
C THR A 179 0.00 13.00 -4.93
N ILE A 180 0.86 12.08 -5.39
CA ILE A 180 0.65 10.65 -5.17
C ILE A 180 1.47 10.23 -3.94
N VAL A 181 0.82 9.58 -2.98
CA VAL A 181 1.47 8.96 -1.82
C VAL A 181 1.43 7.46 -2.02
N ALA A 182 2.56 6.88 -2.40
CA ALA A 182 2.70 5.45 -2.59
C ALA A 182 3.25 4.83 -1.29
N ILE A 183 2.37 4.12 -0.59
CA ILE A 183 2.65 3.40 0.66
C ILE A 183 2.65 1.88 0.48
N GLY A 184 2.44 1.40 -0.75
CA GLY A 184 2.65 0.01 -1.14
C GLY A 184 3.63 -0.16 -2.31
N PRO A 185 3.73 -1.37 -2.89
CA PRO A 185 4.57 -1.64 -4.04
C PRO A 185 4.24 -0.75 -5.25
N LEU A 186 5.26 -0.24 -5.94
CA LEU A 186 5.11 0.80 -6.97
C LEU A 186 4.52 0.32 -8.31
N THR A 187 3.88 -0.86 -8.34
CA THR A 187 3.40 -1.54 -9.53
C THR A 187 2.36 -0.72 -10.28
N ASN A 188 1.35 -0.20 -9.58
CA ASN A 188 0.33 0.65 -10.19
C ASN A 188 0.92 1.92 -10.81
N LEU A 189 1.88 2.55 -10.14
CA LEU A 189 2.57 3.74 -10.64
C LEU A 189 3.42 3.40 -11.87
N ALA A 190 4.15 2.29 -11.86
CA ALA A 190 4.96 1.85 -12.98
C ALA A 190 4.09 1.55 -14.22
N VAL A 191 2.94 0.92 -14.03
CA VAL A 191 1.96 0.68 -15.11
C VAL A 191 1.37 1.99 -15.61
N ALA A 192 0.96 2.91 -14.72
CA ALA A 192 0.44 4.22 -15.11
C ALA A 192 1.46 5.01 -15.94
N ALA A 193 2.69 5.10 -15.45
CA ALA A 193 3.77 5.81 -16.11
C ALA A 193 4.15 5.20 -17.47
N ALA A 194 4.09 3.88 -17.61
CA ALA A 194 4.43 3.23 -18.87
C ALA A 194 3.28 3.27 -19.89
N THR A 195 2.03 3.37 -19.42
CA THR A 195 0.86 3.60 -20.28
C THR A 195 0.83 5.01 -20.86
N ASP A 196 1.06 6.04 -20.04
CA ASP A 196 1.03 7.45 -20.46
C ASP A 196 1.99 8.29 -19.60
N PRO A 197 3.30 8.30 -19.94
CA PRO A 197 4.31 8.94 -19.11
C PRO A 197 4.12 10.46 -19.01
N GLU A 198 3.64 11.11 -20.06
CA GLU A 198 3.38 12.55 -20.06
C GLU A 198 2.21 12.92 -19.13
N THR A 199 1.12 12.15 -19.16
CA THR A 199 0.03 12.35 -18.21
C THR A 199 0.46 12.02 -16.79
N PHE A 200 1.18 10.91 -16.57
CA PHE A 200 1.69 10.54 -15.25
C PHE A 200 2.59 11.64 -14.66
N LEU A 201 3.46 12.21 -15.49
CA LEU A 201 4.35 13.28 -15.09
C LEU A 201 3.62 14.55 -14.67
N ARG A 202 2.32 14.74 -14.94
CA ARG A 202 1.54 15.91 -14.46
C ARG A 202 1.39 15.99 -12.94
N VAL A 203 1.73 14.92 -12.22
CA VAL A 203 1.74 14.86 -10.75
C VAL A 203 2.66 15.94 -10.15
N LYS A 204 2.24 16.56 -9.05
CA LYS A 204 3.03 17.54 -8.29
C LYS A 204 4.31 16.91 -7.75
N GLU A 205 4.16 15.77 -7.11
CA GLU A 205 5.25 14.91 -6.62
C GLU A 205 4.72 13.51 -6.32
N VAL A 206 5.62 12.55 -6.27
CA VAL A 206 5.37 11.21 -5.74
C VAL A 206 6.11 11.07 -4.42
N VAL A 207 5.37 10.89 -3.33
CA VAL A 207 5.89 10.55 -2.01
C VAL A 207 5.89 9.04 -1.90
N VAL A 208 7.04 8.43 -1.62
CA VAL A 208 7.20 6.97 -1.60
C VAL A 208 7.62 6.53 -0.21
N MET A 209 6.82 5.69 0.45
CA MET A 209 7.31 4.86 1.54
C MET A 209 8.13 3.74 0.92
N GLY A 210 9.45 3.82 1.05
CA GLY A 210 10.28 2.77 0.54
C GLY A 210 11.77 3.04 0.54
N GLY A 211 12.53 1.98 0.35
CA GLY A 211 13.99 1.99 0.35
C GLY A 211 14.63 2.09 1.74
N ALA A 212 15.93 1.81 1.78
CA ALA A 212 16.82 2.02 2.92
C ALA A 212 18.14 2.57 2.38
N ILE A 213 18.64 3.67 2.95
CA ILE A 213 19.78 4.42 2.41
C ILE A 213 21.05 4.09 3.20
N ASP A 214 21.07 4.43 4.49
CA ASP A 214 22.22 4.27 5.39
C ASP A 214 21.98 3.14 6.42
N GLY A 215 20.75 2.64 6.52
CA GLY A 215 20.35 1.54 7.39
C GLY A 215 20.07 0.21 6.68
N PRO A 216 19.89 -0.89 7.45
CA PRO A 216 19.44 -2.15 6.89
C PRO A 216 17.96 -2.07 6.46
N GLY A 217 17.62 -2.85 5.42
CA GLY A 217 16.25 -3.15 5.03
C GLY A 217 15.50 -4.05 6.03
N ASN A 218 14.23 -4.32 5.74
CA ASN A 218 13.29 -5.04 6.61
C ASN A 218 12.75 -6.35 6.00
N VAL A 219 13.28 -6.81 4.86
CA VAL A 219 12.90 -8.08 4.24
C VAL A 219 13.60 -9.28 4.91
N PRO A 220 12.89 -10.36 5.31
CA PRO A 220 13.51 -11.54 5.89
C PRO A 220 14.54 -12.20 4.97
N PRO A 221 15.63 -12.80 5.50
CA PRO A 221 16.58 -13.54 4.69
C PRO A 221 15.92 -14.76 4.03
N PRO A 222 16.30 -15.14 2.80
CA PRO A 222 15.76 -16.32 2.14
C PRO A 222 16.09 -17.59 2.94
N PRO A 223 15.27 -18.67 2.85
CA PRO A 223 15.49 -19.90 3.58
C PRO A 223 16.85 -20.54 3.22
N PRO A 224 17.51 -21.20 4.20
CA PRO A 224 18.81 -21.85 3.96
C PRO A 224 18.67 -22.95 2.91
N ARG A 225 19.61 -22.98 1.95
CA ARG A 225 19.67 -24.06 0.96
C ARG A 225 19.94 -25.41 1.64
N PRO A 226 19.28 -26.50 1.22
CA PRO A 226 19.65 -27.84 1.68
C PRO A 226 21.10 -28.15 1.26
N PRO A 227 21.86 -28.93 2.05
CA PRO A 227 23.23 -29.29 1.73
C PRO A 227 23.26 -30.08 0.41
N THR A 228 23.93 -29.54 -0.60
CA THR A 228 24.02 -30.17 -1.92
C THR A 228 24.98 -31.35 -1.90
N SER A 229 24.53 -32.51 -2.37
CA SER A 229 25.42 -33.60 -2.79
C SER A 229 26.30 -33.16 -3.96
N SER A 230 27.52 -33.70 -4.01
CA SER A 230 28.69 -33.24 -4.75
C SER A 230 28.66 -33.43 -6.28
N SER A 231 27.50 -33.40 -6.94
CA SER A 231 27.42 -33.57 -8.40
C SER A 231 26.26 -32.83 -9.07
N ALA A 232 26.06 -31.55 -8.75
CA ALA A 232 25.07 -30.72 -9.45
C ALA A 232 25.70 -30.03 -10.69
N PRO A 233 24.97 -29.89 -11.81
CA PRO A 233 25.42 -29.16 -12.99
C PRO A 233 25.70 -27.68 -12.64
N PRO A 234 26.50 -26.95 -13.46
CA PRO A 234 26.75 -25.53 -13.21
C PRO A 234 25.42 -24.77 -13.12
N PRO A 235 25.34 -23.75 -12.24
CA PRO A 235 24.08 -23.05 -11.98
C PRO A 235 23.52 -22.42 -13.26
N PRO A 236 22.18 -22.37 -13.44
CA PRO A 236 21.57 -21.68 -14.56
C PRO A 236 21.97 -20.18 -14.55
N PRO A 237 22.06 -19.53 -15.72
CA PRO A 237 22.65 -18.20 -15.85
C PRO A 237 21.66 -17.11 -15.43
N PHE A 238 21.31 -17.08 -14.14
CA PHE A 238 20.63 -15.95 -13.52
C PHE A 238 21.16 -15.85 -12.08
N ASN A 239 22.16 -14.95 -11.85
CA ASN A 239 22.35 -14.38 -10.51
C ASN A 239 22.97 -12.92 -10.37
N LEU A 240 22.34 -11.82 -10.87
CA LEU A 240 22.14 -10.52 -10.11
C LEU A 240 20.94 -10.42 -9.11
N ILE A 241 19.88 -11.21 -9.10
CA ILE A 241 19.74 -12.52 -9.69
C ILE A 241 19.69 -12.48 -11.25
N LYS A 242 19.80 -11.29 -11.88
CA LYS A 242 19.65 -11.01 -13.32
C LYS A 242 20.75 -10.21 -14.15
N GLN A 243 22.09 -10.27 -13.97
CA GLN A 243 23.16 -9.78 -14.93
C GLN A 243 24.58 -10.37 -14.62
N PRO A 244 25.59 -10.25 -15.53
CA PRO A 244 26.93 -10.83 -15.37
C PRO A 244 27.75 -10.30 -14.18
N ASP A 245 28.62 -11.15 -13.67
CA ASP A 245 29.53 -10.81 -12.58
C ASP A 245 30.70 -9.93 -13.09
N THR A 246 30.81 -8.71 -12.58
CA THR A 246 31.84 -7.73 -12.99
C THR A 246 32.63 -7.23 -11.78
N PRO A 247 33.89 -6.77 -11.96
CA PRO A 247 34.66 -6.16 -10.87
C PRO A 247 33.96 -4.94 -10.23
N LEU A 248 33.17 -4.21 -11.00
CA LEU A 248 32.35 -3.09 -10.52
C LEU A 248 31.23 -3.60 -9.58
N ARG A 249 30.53 -4.70 -9.94
CA ARG A 249 29.54 -5.35 -9.07
C ARG A 249 30.15 -5.86 -7.77
N ALA A 250 31.28 -6.56 -7.84
CA ALA A 250 31.96 -7.04 -6.63
C ALA A 250 32.29 -5.87 -5.68
N SER A 251 32.68 -4.73 -6.24
CA SER A 251 32.94 -3.50 -5.51
C SER A 251 31.68 -2.87 -4.90
N LEU A 252 30.50 -3.00 -5.52
CA LEU A 252 29.21 -2.52 -4.99
C LEU A 252 28.69 -3.43 -3.86
N ASN A 253 28.88 -4.75 -3.98
CA ASN A 253 28.54 -5.72 -2.93
C ASN A 253 29.45 -5.57 -1.70
N LEU A 254 30.74 -5.27 -1.89
CA LEU A 254 31.67 -4.94 -0.80
C LEU A 254 31.31 -3.63 -0.07
N ARG A 255 30.54 -2.73 -0.73
CA ARG A 255 30.03 -1.48 -0.15
C ARG A 255 28.62 -1.61 0.45
N ASN A 256 28.11 -2.83 0.63
CA ASN A 256 26.77 -3.08 1.20
C ASN A 256 25.60 -2.46 0.40
N GLN A 257 25.75 -2.17 -0.88
CA GLN A 257 24.69 -1.48 -1.62
C GLN A 257 23.59 -2.38 -2.18
N MET A 258 23.69 -3.72 -2.16
CA MET A 258 22.58 -4.61 -2.50
C MET A 258 22.78 -5.99 -1.84
N THR A 259 22.09 -6.21 -0.72
CA THR A 259 22.10 -7.46 0.07
C THR A 259 20.71 -7.60 0.74
N PRO A 260 20.42 -8.47 1.73
CA PRO A 260 19.12 -8.52 2.45
C PRO A 260 18.80 -7.25 3.27
N GLY A 261 18.89 -6.10 2.62
CA GLY A 261 18.73 -4.76 3.12
C GLY A 261 17.88 -3.90 2.18
N ALA A 262 17.05 -4.53 1.34
CA ALA A 262 15.97 -3.83 0.67
C ALA A 262 14.81 -3.63 1.65
N GLU A 263 14.12 -2.51 1.48
CA GLU A 263 12.84 -2.28 2.15
C GLU A 263 11.73 -3.01 1.37
N PHE A 264 10.69 -3.45 2.08
CA PHE A 264 9.65 -4.35 1.56
C PHE A 264 8.93 -3.84 0.29
N ASN A 265 8.40 -2.62 0.26
CA ASN A 265 7.65 -2.08 -0.88
C ASN A 265 8.50 -2.02 -2.15
N THR A 266 9.74 -1.54 -2.02
CA THR A 266 10.70 -1.50 -3.13
C THR A 266 11.17 -2.89 -3.55
N TYR A 267 11.16 -3.87 -2.64
CA TYR A 267 11.55 -5.25 -2.92
C TYR A 267 10.42 -6.07 -3.57
N ALA A 268 9.18 -5.85 -3.14
CA ALA A 268 7.99 -6.58 -3.59
C ALA A 268 7.76 -6.47 -5.11
N ASP A 269 8.13 -5.32 -5.70
CA ASP A 269 8.28 -5.18 -7.15
C ASP A 269 9.48 -4.27 -7.49
N SER A 270 10.66 -4.89 -7.52
CA SER A 270 11.91 -4.18 -7.78
C SER A 270 11.97 -3.56 -9.19
N VAL A 271 11.30 -4.20 -10.16
CA VAL A 271 11.23 -3.68 -11.53
C VAL A 271 10.33 -2.46 -11.59
N ALA A 272 9.16 -2.49 -10.94
CA ALA A 272 8.28 -1.33 -10.85
C ALA A 272 8.98 -0.15 -10.17
N ALA A 273 9.65 -0.40 -9.03
CA ALA A 273 10.38 0.64 -8.31
C ALA A 273 11.48 1.28 -9.18
N ALA A 274 12.31 0.46 -9.85
CA ALA A 274 13.34 0.96 -10.75
C ALA A 274 12.76 1.77 -11.92
N ARG A 275 11.61 1.36 -12.48
CA ARG A 275 10.94 2.11 -13.55
C ARG A 275 10.44 3.48 -13.07
N VAL A 276 9.77 3.54 -11.92
CA VAL A 276 9.32 4.82 -11.35
C VAL A 276 10.51 5.73 -11.03
N PHE A 277 11.57 5.20 -10.42
CA PHE A 277 12.77 5.98 -10.09
C PHE A 277 13.52 6.47 -11.33
N ALA A 278 13.49 5.74 -12.44
CA ALA A 278 14.10 6.18 -13.70
C ALA A 278 13.51 7.50 -14.21
N LEU A 279 12.25 7.84 -13.89
CA LEU A 279 11.63 9.12 -14.28
C LEU A 279 12.22 10.33 -13.55
N THR A 280 12.98 10.12 -12.48
CA THR A 280 13.71 11.20 -11.80
C THR A 280 14.97 11.61 -12.58
N SER A 281 15.42 10.78 -13.54
CA SER A 281 16.59 11.07 -14.38
C SER A 281 16.24 12.05 -15.50
N PRO A 282 17.15 12.97 -15.87
CA PRO A 282 16.98 13.80 -17.06
C PRO A 282 17.01 12.97 -18.36
N ASN A 283 17.49 11.73 -18.29
CA ASN A 283 17.43 10.75 -19.38
C ASN A 283 16.95 9.40 -18.82
N PRO A 284 15.62 9.21 -18.68
CA PRO A 284 15.05 7.98 -18.12
C PRO A 284 15.52 6.73 -18.86
N ALA A 285 15.67 6.79 -20.19
CA ALA A 285 16.12 5.66 -21.00
C ALA A 285 17.51 5.11 -20.57
N SER A 286 18.37 5.96 -20.00
CA SER A 286 19.68 5.53 -19.48
C SER A 286 19.63 4.83 -18.12
N THR A 287 18.55 5.03 -17.36
CA THR A 287 18.34 4.50 -16.01
C THR A 287 17.22 3.47 -15.94
N MET A 288 16.55 3.19 -17.08
CA MET A 288 15.50 2.19 -17.17
C MET A 288 16.05 0.80 -16.89
N PRO A 289 15.37 -0.01 -16.06
CA PRO A 289 15.71 -1.42 -15.96
C PRO A 289 15.44 -2.11 -17.30
N PRO A 290 16.16 -3.20 -17.61
CA PRO A 290 15.85 -4.04 -18.75
C PRO A 290 14.37 -4.46 -18.72
N THR A 291 13.76 -4.54 -19.90
CA THR A 291 12.41 -5.08 -20.02
C THR A 291 12.39 -6.51 -19.46
N PRO A 292 11.50 -6.83 -18.51
CA PRO A 292 11.43 -8.16 -17.96
C PRO A 292 10.99 -9.18 -19.03
N PRO A 293 11.48 -10.44 -18.95
CA PRO A 293 11.04 -11.50 -19.84
C PRO A 293 9.54 -11.79 -19.61
N ALA A 294 8.88 -12.39 -20.61
CA ALA A 294 7.50 -12.84 -20.47
C ALA A 294 7.34 -13.80 -19.27
N PRO A 295 6.23 -13.73 -18.49
CA PRO A 295 5.96 -14.65 -17.40
C PRO A 295 6.00 -16.12 -17.83
N PRO A 296 6.32 -17.08 -16.94
CA PRO A 296 6.30 -18.51 -17.25
C PRO A 296 4.98 -18.93 -17.89
N GLY A 297 5.02 -19.46 -19.11
CA GLY A 297 3.82 -19.87 -19.89
C GLY A 297 3.37 -18.87 -20.97
N LYS A 298 4.00 -17.69 -21.08
CA LYS A 298 3.87 -16.76 -22.22
C LYS A 298 5.15 -16.78 -23.06
N GLN A 299 5.05 -16.72 -24.40
CA GLN A 299 6.23 -16.86 -25.26
C GLN A 299 7.07 -15.59 -25.24
N SER A 300 8.39 -15.71 -25.42
CA SER A 300 9.32 -14.55 -25.52
C SER A 300 9.03 -13.65 -26.74
N ALA A 301 8.32 -14.19 -27.74
CA ALA A 301 7.84 -13.45 -28.91
C ALA A 301 6.48 -12.77 -28.67
N ASP A 302 5.78 -13.10 -27.58
CA ASP A 302 4.69 -12.29 -27.08
C ASP A 302 5.35 -11.06 -26.46
N PRO A 303 5.18 -9.86 -27.04
CA PRO A 303 5.84 -8.66 -26.54
C PRO A 303 5.55 -8.50 -25.04
N PRO A 304 6.44 -7.84 -24.27
CA PRO A 304 6.00 -7.31 -22.99
C PRO A 304 4.69 -6.56 -23.28
N PRO A 305 3.64 -6.76 -22.49
CA PRO A 305 2.36 -6.15 -22.80
C PRO A 305 2.62 -4.64 -23.02
N PRO A 306 1.90 -3.97 -23.95
CA PRO A 306 2.27 -2.63 -24.46
C PRO A 306 2.65 -1.60 -23.37
N PHE A 307 2.12 -1.77 -22.16
CA PHE A 307 2.42 -1.02 -20.95
C PHE A 307 3.79 -1.27 -20.29
N LEU A 308 4.73 -2.04 -20.85
CA LEU A 308 6.08 -2.21 -20.28
C LEU A 308 7.22 -1.77 -21.21
N ALA A 309 6.87 -1.11 -22.33
CA ALA A 309 7.83 -0.52 -23.26
C ALA A 309 8.78 0.49 -22.56
N PRO A 310 10.00 0.71 -23.06
CA PRO A 310 10.86 1.78 -22.57
C PRO A 310 10.18 3.15 -22.66
N TYR A 311 10.49 4.05 -21.72
CA TYR A 311 10.02 5.43 -21.82
C TYR A 311 10.61 6.12 -23.06
N PRO A 312 9.91 7.12 -23.64
CA PRO A 312 10.45 7.97 -24.68
C PRO A 312 11.80 8.59 -24.30
N GLU A 313 12.67 8.82 -25.29
CA GLU A 313 13.99 9.44 -25.08
C GLU A 313 13.90 10.86 -24.49
N LYS A 314 12.78 11.54 -24.72
CA LYS A 314 12.51 12.89 -24.22
C LYS A 314 11.12 12.93 -23.60
N LEU A 315 11.07 13.32 -22.34
CA LEU A 315 9.85 13.63 -21.61
C LEU A 315 9.80 15.12 -21.30
N SER A 316 8.61 15.67 -21.11
CA SER A 316 8.42 17.10 -20.83
C SER A 316 9.08 17.58 -19.54
N ARG A 317 9.22 16.69 -18.54
CA ARG A 317 9.86 16.98 -17.25
C ARG A 317 10.31 15.73 -16.51
N GLN A 318 11.11 15.93 -15.46
CA GLN A 318 11.48 14.88 -14.50
C GLN A 318 10.42 14.73 -13.42
N LEU A 319 10.26 13.52 -12.90
CA LEU A 319 9.45 13.26 -11.73
C LEU A 319 10.11 13.87 -10.49
N LYS A 320 9.36 14.69 -9.75
CA LYS A 320 9.72 15.04 -8.37
C LYS A 320 9.32 13.88 -7.46
N LEU A 321 10.31 13.23 -6.86
CA LEU A 321 10.13 12.10 -5.95
C LEU A 321 10.67 12.43 -4.57
N THR A 322 9.86 12.20 -3.55
CA THR A 322 10.22 12.35 -2.13
C THR A 322 10.22 10.97 -1.48
N LEU A 323 11.39 10.51 -1.04
CA LEU A 323 11.55 9.17 -0.47
C LEU A 323 11.48 9.20 1.06
N PHE A 324 10.60 8.39 1.63
CA PHE A 324 10.49 8.08 3.05
C PHE A 324 11.10 6.70 3.29
N SER A 325 12.43 6.67 3.35
CA SER A 325 13.18 5.44 3.60
C SER A 325 13.04 4.97 5.05
N LEU A 326 13.48 3.74 5.32
CA LEU A 326 13.56 3.21 6.68
C LEU A 326 14.39 4.11 7.61
N ASP A 327 15.38 4.83 7.09
CA ASP A 327 16.20 5.79 7.85
C ASP A 327 15.34 6.91 8.47
N ILE A 328 14.29 7.33 7.77
CA ILE A 328 13.36 8.37 8.21
C ILE A 328 12.25 7.77 9.06
N THR A 329 11.70 6.63 8.65
CA THR A 329 10.46 6.10 9.23
C THR A 329 10.66 5.24 10.48
N THR A 330 11.78 4.48 10.57
CA THR A 330 12.07 3.58 11.71
C THR A 330 12.02 4.27 13.08
N PRO A 331 12.50 5.52 13.25
CA PRO A 331 12.44 6.21 14.54
C PRO A 331 11.02 6.61 15.00
N HIS A 332 10.00 6.53 14.13
CA HIS A 332 8.65 6.99 14.41
C HIS A 332 7.83 5.83 14.95
N LEU A 333 7.62 5.83 16.27
CA LEU A 333 7.10 4.67 16.99
C LEU A 333 5.76 4.98 17.66
N LEU A 334 4.81 4.04 17.55
CA LEU A 334 3.63 3.96 18.40
C LEU A 334 3.81 2.81 19.40
N THR A 335 4.01 3.13 20.67
CA THR A 335 4.15 2.09 21.69
C THR A 335 2.80 1.50 22.11
N ARG A 336 2.80 0.24 22.54
CA ARG A 336 1.63 -0.44 23.11
C ARG A 336 1.06 0.35 24.29
N GLY A 337 1.94 0.89 25.14
CA GLY A 337 1.52 1.72 26.28
C GLY A 337 0.82 3.00 25.85
N GLN A 338 1.38 3.72 24.86
CA GLN A 338 0.76 4.93 24.30
C GLN A 338 -0.59 4.64 23.68
N PHE A 339 -0.68 3.58 22.87
CA PHE A 339 -1.92 3.16 22.23
C PHE A 339 -2.98 2.80 23.28
N THR A 340 -2.63 1.96 24.26
CA THR A 340 -3.55 1.50 25.31
C THR A 340 -4.03 2.66 26.18
N ALA A 341 -3.14 3.58 26.56
CA ALA A 341 -3.51 4.75 27.35
C ALA A 341 -4.53 5.64 26.62
N PHE A 342 -4.44 5.73 25.29
CA PHE A 342 -5.38 6.50 24.47
C PHE A 342 -6.71 5.76 24.25
N THR A 343 -6.70 4.46 24.00
CA THR A 343 -7.91 3.70 23.66
C THR A 343 -8.71 3.23 24.87
N ALA A 344 -8.08 3.00 26.03
CA ALA A 344 -8.77 2.48 27.21
C ALA A 344 -9.97 3.33 27.67
N PRO A 345 -9.90 4.68 27.70
CA PRO A 345 -11.06 5.52 28.01
C PRO A 345 -12.20 5.40 26.99
N LEU A 346 -11.88 5.16 25.71
CA LEU A 346 -12.87 5.02 24.63
C LEU A 346 -13.58 3.65 24.65
N LEU A 347 -12.99 2.68 25.33
CA LEU A 347 -13.54 1.35 25.56
C LEU A 347 -14.27 1.25 26.92
N ALA A 348 -14.14 2.26 27.77
CA ALA A 348 -14.68 2.23 29.13
C ALA A 348 -16.22 2.36 29.14
N PRO A 349 -16.89 1.88 30.21
CA PRO A 349 -18.36 1.95 30.36
C PRO A 349 -18.92 3.38 30.54
N THR A 350 -18.09 4.41 30.45
CA THR A 350 -18.49 5.82 30.56
C THR A 350 -19.33 6.29 29.38
N HIS A 351 -19.31 5.53 28.27
CA HIS A 351 -20.15 5.75 27.09
C HIS A 351 -21.32 4.75 27.05
N THR A 352 -22.34 5.04 26.25
CA THR A 352 -23.48 4.13 26.04
C THR A 352 -23.07 2.78 25.43
N ALA A 353 -21.91 2.75 24.74
CA ALA A 353 -21.25 1.60 24.12
C ALA A 353 -19.76 1.96 23.89
N PRO A 354 -18.84 1.00 23.72
CA PRO A 354 -17.46 1.30 23.34
C PRO A 354 -17.36 1.97 21.95
N SER A 355 -16.30 2.75 21.72
CA SER A 355 -15.99 3.30 20.39
C SER A 355 -15.73 2.17 19.38
N PRO A 356 -16.46 2.11 18.26
CA PRO A 356 -16.25 1.08 17.23
C PRO A 356 -14.83 1.06 16.66
N ILE A 357 -14.23 2.23 16.40
CA ILE A 357 -12.85 2.29 15.90
C ILE A 357 -11.85 1.89 17.00
N ALA A 358 -12.08 2.27 18.26
CA ALA A 358 -11.20 1.86 19.34
C ALA A 358 -11.24 0.33 19.53
N GLU A 359 -12.43 -0.28 19.45
CA GLU A 359 -12.60 -1.74 19.56
C GLU A 359 -11.90 -2.47 18.41
N TRP A 360 -12.16 -2.05 17.17
CA TRP A 360 -11.56 -2.65 15.98
C TRP A 360 -10.04 -2.49 15.93
N SER A 361 -9.53 -1.27 16.15
CA SER A 361 -8.09 -1.01 16.17
C SER A 361 -7.37 -1.74 17.29
N THR A 362 -8.00 -1.87 18.47
CA THR A 362 -7.45 -2.65 19.58
C THR A 362 -7.31 -4.12 19.20
N ALA A 363 -8.27 -4.69 18.47
CA ALA A 363 -8.21 -6.10 18.05
C ALA A 363 -6.99 -6.39 17.17
N PHE A 364 -6.80 -5.64 16.07
CA PHE A 364 -5.69 -5.90 15.15
C PHE A 364 -4.33 -5.44 15.71
N LEU A 365 -4.25 -4.27 16.36
CA LEU A 365 -2.97 -3.80 16.93
C LEU A 365 -2.50 -4.67 18.10
N SER A 366 -3.40 -5.24 18.89
CA SER A 366 -2.99 -6.20 19.93
C SER A 366 -2.32 -7.44 19.33
N ALA A 367 -2.79 -7.92 18.17
CA ALA A 367 -2.14 -9.02 17.47
C ALA A 367 -0.76 -8.61 16.95
N THR A 368 -0.65 -7.42 16.34
CA THR A 368 0.62 -6.87 15.86
C THR A 368 1.63 -6.68 16.99
N PHE A 369 1.23 -6.09 18.11
CA PHE A 369 2.12 -5.91 19.25
C PHE A 369 2.59 -7.25 19.82
N ARG A 370 1.73 -8.28 19.92
CA ARG A 370 2.16 -9.63 20.33
C ARG A 370 3.16 -10.22 19.34
N LYS A 371 2.96 -10.00 18.04
CA LYS A 371 3.90 -10.45 17.00
C LYS A 371 5.25 -9.76 17.15
N ILE A 372 5.29 -8.43 17.30
CA ILE A 372 6.53 -7.66 17.48
C ILE A 372 7.27 -8.13 18.75
N GLU A 373 6.55 -8.31 19.87
CA GLU A 373 7.12 -8.83 21.12
C GLU A 373 7.74 -10.22 20.94
N SER A 374 7.13 -11.09 20.13
CA SER A 374 7.67 -12.42 19.82
C SER A 374 8.96 -12.38 18.98
N LEU A 375 9.13 -11.34 18.15
CA LEU A 375 10.29 -11.15 17.28
C LEU A 375 11.42 -10.38 17.97
N THR A 376 11.09 -9.57 18.99
CA THR A 376 12.06 -8.76 19.74
C THR A 376 11.90 -8.98 21.24
N PRO A 377 12.35 -10.12 21.80
CA PRO A 377 12.13 -10.47 23.21
C PRO A 377 12.76 -9.49 24.22
N ALA A 378 13.69 -8.63 23.77
CA ALA A 378 14.28 -7.58 24.58
C ALA A 378 13.32 -6.40 24.87
N LEU A 379 12.27 -6.24 24.06
CA LEU A 379 11.17 -5.29 24.26
C LEU A 379 9.95 -6.06 24.78
N ALA A 380 9.39 -5.62 25.90
CA ALA A 380 8.25 -6.28 26.53
C ALA A 380 7.20 -5.27 26.99
N ALA A 381 5.95 -5.75 27.10
CA ALA A 381 4.81 -4.99 27.61
C ALA A 381 4.64 -3.63 26.89
N ASP A 382 4.59 -2.53 27.64
CA ASP A 382 4.26 -1.20 27.13
C ASP A 382 5.31 -0.59 26.21
N ALA A 383 6.54 -1.11 26.24
CA ALA A 383 7.66 -0.64 25.42
C ALA A 383 7.66 -1.23 24.00
N VAL A 384 6.85 -2.26 23.75
CA VAL A 384 6.71 -2.84 22.40
C VAL A 384 6.09 -1.80 21.49
N ALA A 385 6.70 -1.56 20.33
CA ALA A 385 6.31 -0.45 19.46
C ALA A 385 6.18 -0.88 17.99
N LEU A 386 5.15 -0.34 17.34
CA LEU A 386 4.95 -0.40 15.90
C LEU A 386 5.67 0.79 15.25
N GLN A 387 6.41 0.54 14.17
CA GLN A 387 7.00 1.58 13.33
C GLN A 387 5.90 2.18 12.43
N LEU A 388 5.79 3.50 12.40
CA LEU A 388 4.77 4.23 11.65
C LEU A 388 5.29 4.62 10.27
N HIS A 389 5.54 3.62 9.42
CA HIS A 389 6.08 3.82 8.07
C HIS A 389 5.15 4.64 7.18
N ASP A 390 3.96 4.12 6.91
CA ASP A 390 2.98 4.77 6.02
C ASP A 390 2.36 6.03 6.62
N PRO A 391 2.02 6.08 7.93
CA PRO A 391 1.51 7.30 8.54
C PRO A 391 2.47 8.48 8.44
N ALA A 392 3.79 8.26 8.42
CA ALA A 392 4.78 9.33 8.24
C ALA A 392 4.67 9.99 6.85
N CYS A 393 4.36 9.21 5.81
CA CYS A 393 4.16 9.71 4.45
C CYS A 393 2.89 10.55 4.36
N ILE A 394 1.80 10.12 5.01
CA ILE A 394 0.56 10.89 5.09
C ILE A 394 0.77 12.17 5.89
N TRP A 395 1.46 12.10 7.03
CA TRP A 395 1.75 13.29 7.85
C TRP A 395 2.54 14.36 7.08
N TYR A 396 3.44 13.96 6.18
CA TYR A 396 4.20 14.90 5.34
C TYR A 396 3.35 15.70 4.35
N VAL A 397 2.26 15.11 3.85
CA VAL A 397 1.38 15.74 2.85
C VAL A 397 0.15 16.42 3.45
N MET A 398 -0.07 16.31 4.76
CA MET A 398 -1.06 17.09 5.50
C MET A 398 -0.52 18.49 5.74
#